data_AF-A0AAI8R728-F1
#
_entry.id   AF-A0AAI8R728-F1
#
_cell.length_a   1.000
_cell.length_b   1.000
_cell.length_c   1.000
_cell.angle_alpha   90.00
_cell.angle_beta   90.00
_cell.angle_gamma   90.00
#
_symmetry.space_group_name_H-M   'P 1'
#
loop_
_entity.id
_entity.type
_entity.pdbx_description
1 polymer ?
#
loop_
_entity_poly.entity_id
_entity_poly.type
_entity_poly.pdbx_seq_one_letter_code
_entity_poly.pdbx_strand_id
1 'polypeptide(L)'
;MSVGLFKYDGDIYEVNSEVILSENISSQSFYERYWEKAIEELGIKYIQDGSEFDNTKLEVVMEELDLLKKWATANLQGEKQEYMIARIENLEEVIPSSFISEQDILYIF
;
A
#
# COMPACT_ATOMS: atom_id res chain seq x y z
N MET A 1 -7.90 4.91 -13.78
CA MET A 1 -7.89 5.02 -12.31
C MET A 1 -6.80 4.09 -11.78
N SER A 2 -6.29 4.36 -10.59
CA SER A 2 -5.12 3.70 -10.00
C SER A 2 -5.32 3.61 -8.50
N VAL A 3 -4.81 2.55 -7.90
CA VAL A 3 -4.76 2.41 -6.44
C VAL A 3 -3.48 3.10 -5.93
N GLY A 4 -3.61 3.91 -4.89
CA GLY A 4 -2.57 4.72 -4.30
C GLY A 4 -2.61 4.72 -2.78
N LEU A 5 -1.47 5.07 -2.19
CA LEU A 5 -1.30 5.30 -0.76
C LEU A 5 -1.39 6.82 -0.51
N PHE A 6 -2.21 7.22 0.45
CA PHE A 6 -2.48 8.61 0.75
C PHE A 6 -2.28 8.92 2.23
N LYS A 7 -1.84 10.15 2.50
CA LYS A 7 -1.88 10.77 3.82
C LYS A 7 -2.49 12.16 3.69
N TYR A 8 -3.27 12.54 4.69
CA TYR A 8 -3.94 13.83 4.75
C TYR A 8 -3.44 14.65 5.94
N ASP A 9 -3.46 15.97 5.79
CA ASP A 9 -3.29 16.91 6.92
C ASP A 9 -4.64 17.11 7.60
N GLY A 10 -4.78 16.58 8.81
CA GLY A 10 -6.05 16.53 9.54
C GLY A 10 -6.92 15.32 9.19
N ASP A 11 -8.19 15.37 9.59
CA ASP A 11 -9.17 14.32 9.30
C ASP A 11 -9.62 14.41 7.84
N ILE A 12 -9.66 13.27 7.12
CA ILE A 12 -10.05 13.19 5.71
C ILE A 12 -11.48 13.68 5.43
N TYR A 13 -12.33 13.72 6.45
CA TYR A 13 -13.71 14.18 6.36
C TYR A 13 -13.85 15.69 6.60
N GLU A 14 -12.77 16.39 6.94
CA GLU A 14 -12.77 17.84 7.09
C GLU A 14 -12.69 18.56 5.73
N VAL A 15 -13.43 19.66 5.61
CA VAL A 15 -13.54 20.46 4.37
C VAL A 15 -12.19 21.01 3.89
N ASN A 16 -11.23 21.17 4.81
CA ASN A 16 -9.89 21.69 4.51
C ASN A 16 -8.81 20.61 4.57
N SER A 17 -9.19 19.33 4.54
CA SER A 17 -8.22 18.23 4.51
C SER A 17 -7.45 18.25 3.20
N GLU A 18 -6.13 18.38 3.29
CA GLU A 18 -5.24 18.40 2.12
C GLU A 18 -4.41 17.12 2.05
N VAL A 19 -4.23 16.59 0.84
CA VAL A 19 -3.35 15.44 0.61
C VAL A 19 -1.90 15.90 0.75
N ILE A 20 -1.18 15.34 1.73
CA ILE A 20 0.23 15.63 1.99
C ILE A 20 1.17 14.50 1.53
N LEU A 21 0.62 13.33 1.21
CA LEU A 21 1.34 12.21 0.59
C LEU A 21 0.43 11.51 -0.41
N SER A 22 0.97 11.17 -1.57
CA SER A 22 0.27 10.45 -2.63
C SER A 22 1.27 9.59 -3.40
N GLU A 23 1.33 8.30 -3.08
CA GLU A 23 2.16 7.33 -3.78
C GLU A 23 1.33 6.38 -4.63
N ASN A 24 1.81 6.08 -5.84
CA ASN A 24 1.12 5.14 -6.71
C ASN A 24 1.52 3.69 -6.37
N ILE A 25 0.53 2.87 -5.99
CA ILE A 25 0.70 1.43 -5.75
C ILE A 25 0.59 0.68 -7.07
N SER A 26 -0.49 0.92 -7.82
CA SER A 26 -0.70 0.23 -9.08
C SER A 26 -1.70 0.91 -10.01
N SER A 27 -1.68 0.55 -11.29
CA SER A 27 -2.85 0.80 -12.13
C SER A 27 -4.00 -0.11 -11.70
N GLN A 28 -5.25 0.33 -11.86
CA GLN A 28 -6.40 -0.47 -11.45
C GLN A 28 -6.42 -1.86 -12.11
N SER A 29 -6.12 -1.93 -13.42
CA SER A 29 -6.11 -3.22 -14.14
C SER A 29 -4.98 -4.17 -13.72
N PHE A 30 -3.86 -3.64 -13.23
CA PHE A 30 -2.79 -4.46 -12.67
C PHE A 30 -3.13 -4.88 -11.24
N TYR A 31 -3.75 -3.98 -10.47
CA TYR A 31 -4.22 -4.24 -9.11
C TYR A 31 -5.21 -5.40 -9.07
N GLU A 32 -6.32 -5.29 -9.80
CA GLU A 32 -7.38 -6.31 -9.87
C GLU A 32 -6.83 -7.67 -10.35
N ARG A 33 -5.83 -7.65 -11.24
CA ARG A 33 -5.31 -8.87 -11.83
C ARG A 33 -4.30 -9.61 -10.95
N TYR A 34 -3.48 -8.88 -10.18
CA TYR A 34 -2.33 -9.46 -9.49
C TYR A 34 -2.30 -9.12 -7.99
N TRP A 35 -2.59 -7.89 -7.61
CA TRP A 35 -2.61 -7.50 -6.20
C TRP A 35 -3.79 -8.11 -5.47
N GLU A 36 -5.03 -7.94 -5.97
CA GLU A 36 -6.22 -8.54 -5.33
C GLU A 36 -6.07 -10.05 -5.18
N LYS A 37 -5.58 -10.72 -6.23
CA LYS A 37 -5.32 -12.16 -6.17
C LYS A 37 -4.32 -12.52 -5.07
N ALA A 38 -3.20 -11.79 -4.95
CA ALA A 38 -2.21 -12.04 -3.92
C ALA A 38 -2.77 -11.75 -2.52
N ILE A 39 -3.54 -10.67 -2.37
CA ILE A 39 -4.21 -10.24 -1.14
C ILE A 39 -5.17 -11.33 -0.64
N GLU A 40 -6.01 -11.86 -1.53
CA GLU A 40 -6.94 -12.94 -1.21
C GLU A 40 -6.23 -14.23 -0.83
N GLU A 41 -5.20 -14.64 -1.58
CA GLU A 41 -4.46 -15.88 -1.32
C GLU A 41 -3.64 -15.84 -0.02
N LEU A 42 -3.11 -14.67 0.34
CA LEU A 42 -2.27 -14.47 1.52
C LEU A 42 -3.06 -14.00 2.76
N GLY A 43 -4.30 -13.55 2.59
CA GLY A 43 -5.11 -12.98 3.68
C GLY A 43 -4.58 -11.63 4.19
N ILE A 44 -4.07 -10.80 3.28
CA ILE A 44 -3.57 -9.45 3.56
C ILE A 44 -4.73 -8.57 4.06
N LYS A 45 -4.46 -7.73 5.08
CA LYS A 45 -5.47 -6.89 5.72
C LYS A 45 -5.27 -5.40 5.48
N TYR A 46 -4.03 -4.91 5.51
CA TYR A 46 -3.76 -3.47 5.46
C TYR A 46 -3.27 -3.01 4.09
N ILE A 47 -2.44 -3.80 3.40
CA ILE A 47 -2.02 -3.51 2.02
C ILE A 47 -3.12 -3.93 1.03
N GLN A 48 -4.29 -3.29 1.11
CA GLN A 48 -5.39 -3.48 0.17
C GLN A 48 -6.24 -2.21 -0.03
N ASP A 49 -6.94 -2.14 -1.16
CA ASP A 49 -7.86 -1.06 -1.48
C ASP A 49 -8.98 -0.95 -0.43
N GLY A 50 -9.28 0.28 -0.02
CA GLY A 50 -10.23 0.60 1.03
C GLY A 50 -9.70 0.51 2.46
N SER A 51 -8.42 0.17 2.66
CA SER A 51 -7.84 0.06 4.00
C SER A 51 -7.28 1.38 4.53
N GLU A 52 -7.29 1.50 5.85
CA GLU A 52 -6.61 2.56 6.61
C GLU A 52 -5.80 1.95 7.76
N PHE A 53 -4.67 2.55 8.11
CA PHE A 53 -3.84 2.10 9.22
C PHE A 53 -2.96 3.20 9.82
N ASP A 54 -2.71 3.07 11.12
CA ASP A 54 -1.81 3.93 11.89
C ASP A 54 -0.44 3.25 12.12
N ASN A 55 0.46 3.97 12.80
CA ASN A 55 1.79 3.47 13.13
C ASN A 55 1.77 2.21 14.03
N THR A 56 0.67 1.93 14.77
CA THR A 56 0.58 0.70 15.57
C THR A 56 0.53 -0.57 14.72
N LYS A 57 0.22 -0.43 13.42
CA LYS A 57 0.18 -1.53 12.46
C LYS A 57 1.43 -1.66 11.62
N LEU A 58 2.44 -0.80 11.82
CA LEU A 58 3.62 -0.75 10.97
C LEU A 58 4.30 -2.12 10.83
N GLU A 59 4.50 -2.85 11.94
CA GLU A 59 5.11 -4.18 11.91
C GLU A 59 4.33 -5.15 11.02
N VAL A 60 3.00 -5.20 11.19
CA VAL A 60 2.11 -6.08 10.40
C VAL A 60 2.12 -5.67 8.92
N VAL A 61 2.12 -4.37 8.64
CA VAL A 61 2.17 -3.83 7.27
C VAL A 61 3.49 -4.22 6.57
N MET A 62 4.61 -4.14 7.28
CA MET A 62 5.91 -4.55 6.74
C MET A 62 5.97 -6.06 6.47
N GLU A 63 5.37 -6.87 7.35
CA GLU A 63 5.24 -8.32 7.12
C GLU A 63 4.35 -8.62 5.89
N GLU A 64 3.24 -7.90 5.72
CA GLU A 64 2.36 -8.03 4.55
C GLU A 64 3.07 -7.70 3.24
N LEU A 65 3.91 -6.65 3.22
CA LEU A 65 4.72 -6.29 2.05
C LEU A 65 5.73 -7.39 1.70
N ASP A 66 6.41 -7.97 2.69
CA ASP A 66 7.34 -9.09 2.47
C ASP A 66 6.61 -10.34 1.91
N LEU A 67 5.40 -10.64 2.41
CA LEU A 67 4.58 -11.72 1.88
C LEU A 67 4.18 -11.47 0.41
N LEU A 68 3.76 -10.25 0.08
CA LEU A 68 3.43 -9.86 -1.29
C LEU A 68 4.66 -9.95 -2.21
N LYS A 69 5.84 -9.57 -1.73
CA LYS A 69 7.10 -9.65 -2.48
C LYS A 69 7.49 -11.09 -2.80
N LYS A 70 7.36 -11.98 -1.81
CA LYS A 70 7.55 -13.42 -1.97
C LYS A 70 6.54 -14.02 -2.95
N TRP A 71 5.28 -13.64 -2.85
CA TRP A 71 4.24 -14.09 -3.77
C TRP A 71 4.51 -13.64 -5.21
N ALA A 72 4.90 -12.37 -5.42
CA ALA A 72 5.24 -11.84 -6.73
C ALA A 72 6.42 -12.61 -7.35
N THR A 73 7.43 -12.93 -6.55
CA THR A 73 8.61 -13.69 -6.97
C THR A 73 8.26 -15.13 -7.37
N ALA A 74 7.27 -15.74 -6.71
CA ALA A 74 6.86 -17.12 -7.01
C ALA A 74 5.87 -17.21 -8.18
N ASN A 75 5.02 -16.21 -8.40
CA ASN A 75 3.86 -16.30 -9.29
C ASN A 75 3.94 -15.44 -10.54
N LEU A 76 4.79 -14.40 -10.56
CA LEU A 76 4.96 -13.50 -11.69
C LEU A 76 6.32 -13.73 -12.34
N GLN A 77 6.47 -13.25 -13.58
CA GLN A 77 7.72 -13.32 -14.34
C GLN A 77 7.88 -12.07 -15.21
N GLY A 78 9.13 -11.71 -15.49
CA GLY A 78 9.51 -10.58 -16.34
C GLY A 78 8.99 -9.24 -15.79
N GLU A 79 8.60 -8.34 -16.70
CA GLU A 79 8.21 -6.96 -16.37
C GLU A 79 7.12 -6.85 -15.29
N LYS A 80 6.21 -7.84 -15.20
CA LYS A 80 5.15 -7.85 -14.20
C LYS A 80 5.69 -8.04 -12.79
N GLN A 81 6.65 -8.96 -12.65
CA GLN A 81 7.32 -9.22 -11.38
C GLN A 81 8.15 -8.00 -10.98
N GLU A 82 8.95 -7.49 -11.91
CA GLU A 82 9.80 -6.31 -11.69
C GLU A 82 8.97 -5.09 -11.27
N TYR A 83 7.85 -4.83 -11.96
CA TYR A 83 6.95 -3.74 -11.62
C TYR A 83 6.35 -3.90 -10.22
N MET A 84 5.81 -5.07 -9.88
CA MET A 84 5.19 -5.28 -8.57
C MET A 84 6.22 -5.19 -7.44
N ILE A 85 7.41 -5.77 -7.62
CA ILE A 85 8.49 -5.68 -6.63
C ILE A 85 8.95 -4.24 -6.43
N ALA A 86 9.16 -3.47 -7.50
CA ALA A 86 9.56 -2.07 -7.39
C ALA A 86 8.53 -1.21 -6.64
N ARG A 87 7.24 -1.52 -6.81
CA ARG A 87 6.16 -0.86 -6.05
C ARG A 87 6.18 -1.24 -4.58
N ILE A 88 6.38 -2.51 -4.26
CA ILE A 88 6.50 -2.96 -2.88
C ILE A 88 7.70 -2.31 -2.19
N GLU A 89 8.86 -2.27 -2.85
CA GLU A 89 10.09 -1.65 -2.31
C GLU A 89 9.90 -0.16 -2.05
N ASN A 90 9.21 0.55 -2.94
CA ASN A 90 8.87 1.94 -2.70
C ASN A 90 7.95 2.12 -1.47
N LEU A 91 6.96 1.25 -1.28
CA LEU A 91 6.10 1.28 -0.10
C LEU A 91 6.86 0.96 1.19
N GLU A 92 7.81 0.01 1.14
CA GLU A 92 8.70 -0.33 2.26
C GLU A 92 9.52 0.89 2.75
N GLU A 93 9.84 1.83 1.85
CA GLU A 93 10.55 3.08 2.19
C GLU A 93 9.59 4.20 2.63
N VAL A 94 8.48 4.36 1.93
CA VAL A 94 7.57 5.49 2.14
C VAL A 94 6.73 5.34 3.40
N ILE A 95 6.19 4.15 3.66
CA ILE A 95 5.25 3.94 4.78
C ILE A 95 5.92 4.31 6.12
N PRO A 96 7.10 3.78 6.49
CA PRO A 96 7.72 4.14 7.76
C PRO A 96 8.08 5.63 7.86
N SER A 97 8.52 6.24 6.75
CA SER A 97 8.94 7.65 6.74
C SER A 97 7.77 8.64 6.75
N SER A 98 6.56 8.17 6.44
CA SER A 98 5.35 8.99 6.44
C SER A 98 4.73 9.20 7.83
N PHE A 99 5.06 8.37 8.82
CA PHE A 99 4.62 8.51 10.22
C PHE A 99 5.53 9.47 10.99
N ILE A 100 5.10 10.72 11.09
CA ILE A 100 5.75 11.82 11.82
C ILE A 100 5.15 11.99 13.23
N SER A 101 3.84 11.76 13.35
CA SER A 101 3.04 11.84 14.57
C SER A 101 2.38 10.50 14.90
N GLU A 102 2.07 10.26 16.17
CA GLU A 102 1.29 9.09 16.60
C GLU A 102 -0.14 9.08 16.05
N GLN A 103 -0.64 10.23 15.62
CA GLN A 103 -1.99 10.40 15.06
C GLN A 103 -2.05 10.21 13.54
N ASP A 104 -0.90 9.98 12.90
CA ASP A 104 -0.86 9.83 11.46
C ASP A 104 -1.54 8.54 11.01
N ILE A 105 -2.42 8.67 10.02
CA ILE A 105 -3.14 7.57 9.38
C ILE A 105 -2.83 7.59 7.90
N LEU A 106 -2.55 6.41 7.35
CA LEU A 106 -2.42 6.19 5.91
C LEU A 106 -3.67 5.49 5.39
N TYR A 107 -4.00 5.81 4.13
CA TYR A 107 -5.17 5.29 3.44
C TYR A 107 -4.78 4.70 2.09
N ILE A 108 -5.47 3.65 1.66
CA ILE A 108 -5.29 3.05 0.34
C ILE A 108 -6.62 3.12 -0.42
N PHE A 109 -6.63 3.83 -1.56
CA PHE A 109 -7.80 4.01 -2.46
C PHE A 109 -7.38 4.09 -3.93
#